data_AF-A0AAY5K9P5-F1
#
_entry.id   AF-A0AAY5K9P5-F1
#
_cell.length_a   1.000
_cell.length_b   1.000
_cell.length_c   1.000
_cell.angle_alpha   90.00
_cell.angle_beta   90.00
_cell.angle_gamma   90.00
#
_symmetry.space_group_name_H-M   'P 1'
#
loop_
_entity.id
_entity.type
_entity.pdbx_description
1 polymer ?
#
loop_
_entity_poly.entity_id
_entity_poly.type
_entity_poly.pdbx_seq_one_letter_code
_entity_poly.pdbx_strand_id
1 'polypeptide(L)'
;MRNAGSPAWHRNNMGNTCLENGSYLMNYIGCANCHQRDFVLISNKATEDDDGEELVTYDHVCKNCDHIVARHEYTFSVVDDYQEYTMLCMLCGKAEDSISVLPDDPRQTAPLF
;
A
#
# COMPACT_ATOMS: atom_id res chain seq x y z
N MET A 1 13.21 -10.73 32.88
CA MET A 1 12.51 -11.57 31.88
C MET A 1 11.76 -10.63 30.97
N ARG A 2 12.20 -10.48 29.71
CA ARG A 2 11.69 -9.50 28.75
C ARG A 2 10.36 -9.99 28.21
N ASN A 3 9.27 -9.35 28.60
CA ASN A 3 8.01 -9.53 27.88
C ASN A 3 8.10 -8.67 26.62
N ALA A 4 8.43 -9.29 25.49
CA ALA A 4 8.31 -8.68 24.19
C ALA A 4 6.82 -8.55 23.89
N GLY A 5 6.22 -7.47 24.41
CA GLY A 5 4.91 -7.03 23.95
C GLY A 5 5.05 -6.69 22.47
N SER A 6 4.54 -7.58 21.62
CA SER A 6 4.39 -7.36 20.19
C SER A 6 3.88 -5.94 19.95
N PRO A 7 4.55 -5.08 19.16
CA PRO A 7 3.93 -3.83 18.80
C PRO A 7 2.74 -4.21 17.93
N ALA A 8 1.55 -3.99 18.48
CA ALA A 8 0.28 -4.10 17.79
C ALA A 8 0.22 -2.99 16.74
N TRP A 9 0.98 -3.14 15.66
CA TRP A 9 0.67 -2.51 14.39
C TRP A 9 -0.60 -3.20 13.91
N HIS A 10 -1.75 -2.75 14.42
CA HIS A 10 -3.02 -2.95 13.71
C HIS A 10 -2.73 -2.57 12.27
N ARG A 11 -2.80 -3.54 11.34
CA ARG A 11 -2.68 -3.29 9.91
C ARG A 11 -3.57 -2.10 9.60
N ASN A 12 -2.97 -0.94 9.35
CA ASN A 12 -3.71 0.30 9.12
C ASN A 12 -4.52 0.08 7.85
N ASN A 13 -5.81 -0.20 8.01
CA ASN A 13 -6.73 -0.33 6.91
C ASN A 13 -6.92 1.08 6.33
N MET A 14 -6.43 1.32 5.12
CA MET A 14 -6.50 2.61 4.43
C MET A 14 -7.83 2.80 3.70
N GLY A 15 -8.85 1.99 4.04
CA GLY A 15 -10.12 1.93 3.32
C GLY A 15 -9.86 1.47 1.89
N ASN A 16 -10.26 2.31 0.94
CA ASN A 16 -10.11 2.10 -0.49
C ASN A 16 -8.91 2.86 -1.11
N THR A 17 -8.02 3.44 -0.30
CA THR A 17 -6.85 4.16 -0.83
C THR A 17 -5.68 3.21 -1.09
N CYS A 18 -5.50 2.81 -2.36
CA CYS A 18 -4.36 2.04 -2.84
C CYS A 18 -3.31 2.98 -3.47
N LEU A 19 -2.10 3.05 -2.90
CA LEU A 19 -1.03 3.90 -3.41
C LEU A 19 -0.11 3.09 -4.34
N GLU A 20 -0.01 3.49 -5.61
CA GLU A 20 1.01 2.95 -6.54
C GLU A 20 2.41 3.52 -6.25
N ASN A 21 2.48 4.75 -5.71
CA ASN A 21 3.73 5.47 -5.48
C ASN A 21 3.73 6.24 -4.15
N GLY A 22 4.93 6.56 -3.69
CA GLY A 22 5.15 7.45 -2.56
C GLY A 22 5.26 6.70 -1.24
N SER A 23 5.04 7.41 -0.13
CA SER A 23 5.17 6.85 1.23
C SER A 23 4.18 7.55 2.15
N TYR A 24 3.38 6.78 2.89
CA TYR A 24 2.43 7.36 3.84
C TYR A 24 3.11 7.66 5.18
N LEU A 25 3.87 8.76 5.22
CA LEU A 25 4.71 9.15 6.36
C LEU A 25 3.93 9.46 7.65
N MET A 26 2.60 9.61 7.57
CA MET A 26 1.76 9.74 8.77
C MET A 26 1.84 8.51 9.67
N ASN A 27 2.06 7.33 9.09
CA ASN A 27 2.28 6.08 9.82
C ASN A 27 3.73 5.91 10.32
N TYR A 28 4.65 6.77 9.88
CA TYR A 28 6.07 6.62 10.18
C TYR A 28 6.46 7.26 11.52
N ILE A 29 6.67 6.42 12.53
CA ILE A 29 7.13 6.83 13.86
C ILE A 29 8.65 7.02 13.90
N GLY A 30 9.41 6.27 13.10
CA GLY A 30 10.86 6.34 13.01
C GLY A 30 11.50 5.00 12.66
N CYS A 31 12.78 5.03 12.28
CA CYS A 31 13.50 3.82 11.92
C CYS A 31 13.81 2.98 13.17
N ALA A 32 13.45 1.70 13.16
CA ALA A 32 13.76 0.80 14.27
C ALA A 32 15.26 0.57 14.50
N ASN A 33 16.09 0.82 13.48
CA ASN A 33 17.54 0.58 13.52
C ASN A 33 18.33 1.79 14.03
N CYS A 34 18.10 2.98 13.48
CA CYS A 34 18.84 4.19 13.86
C CYS A 34 18.05 5.17 14.73
N HIS A 35 16.77 4.89 14.98
CA HIS A 35 15.83 5.70 15.77
C HIS A 35 15.57 7.12 15.24
N GLN A 36 16.05 7.44 14.03
CA GLN A 36 15.77 8.70 13.37
C GLN A 36 14.40 8.67 12.71
N ARG A 37 13.67 9.78 12.86
CA ARG A 37 12.40 10.06 12.17
C ARG A 37 12.62 11.12 11.10
N ASP A 38 13.32 10.72 10.05
CA ASP A 38 13.61 11.54 8.87
C ASP A 38 12.86 11.00 7.64
N PHE A 39 13.17 11.49 6.44
CA PHE A 39 12.61 11.03 5.19
C PHE A 39 12.91 9.54 4.92
N VAL A 40 11.95 8.91 4.25
CA VAL A 40 12.04 7.55 3.74
C VAL A 40 12.21 7.64 2.23
N LEU A 41 13.24 6.97 1.72
CA LEU A 41 13.55 6.86 0.29
C LEU A 41 12.82 5.66 -0.30
N ILE A 42 12.60 5.69 -1.62
CA ILE A 42 12.11 4.55 -2.39
C ILE A 42 13.30 3.94 -3.14
N SER A 43 13.48 2.64 -3.04
CA SER A 43 14.52 1.88 -3.74
C SER A 43 13.96 0.60 -4.36
N ASN A 44 14.72 -0.03 -5.25
CA ASN A 44 14.38 -1.32 -5.86
C ASN A 44 12.98 -1.36 -6.48
N LYS A 45 12.54 -0.26 -7.11
CA LYS A 45 11.25 -0.24 -7.79
C LYS A 45 11.27 -1.18 -8.99
N ALA A 46 10.30 -2.09 -9.04
CA ALA A 46 10.04 -2.99 -10.15
C ALA A 46 8.56 -2.93 -10.52
N THR A 47 8.28 -3.10 -11.81
CA THR A 47 6.94 -3.23 -12.36
C THR A 47 6.92 -4.48 -13.22
N GLU A 48 5.94 -5.34 -12.98
CA GLU A 48 5.69 -6.58 -13.72
C GLU A 48 4.27 -6.49 -14.30
N ASP A 49 4.10 -6.92 -15.54
CA ASP A 49 2.81 -6.94 -16.25
C ASP A 49 2.63 -8.35 -16.81
N ASP A 50 1.65 -9.09 -16.30
CA ASP A 50 1.34 -10.46 -16.70
C ASP A 50 -0.18 -10.65 -16.83
N ASP A 51 -0.61 -11.08 -18.01
CA ASP A 51 -2.01 -11.42 -18.34
C ASP A 51 -3.08 -10.38 -17.88
N GLY A 52 -2.75 -9.08 -17.94
CA GLY A 52 -3.67 -8.00 -17.54
C GLY A 52 -3.66 -7.65 -16.05
N GLU A 53 -2.70 -8.20 -15.30
CA GLU A 53 -2.34 -7.79 -13.93
C GLU A 53 -1.01 -7.03 -13.95
N GLU A 54 -1.03 -5.80 -13.44
CA GLU A 54 0.15 -4.99 -13.18
C GLU A 54 0.52 -5.06 -11.69
N LEU A 55 1.75 -5.49 -11.41
CA LEU A 55 2.33 -5.54 -10.07
C LEU A 55 3.46 -4.52 -9.94
N VAL A 56 3.32 -3.59 -9.00
CA VAL A 56 4.35 -2.62 -8.63
C VAL A 56 4.91 -2.95 -7.25
N THR A 57 6.21 -3.16 -7.18
CA THR A 57 6.91 -3.40 -5.91
C THR A 57 8.05 -2.41 -5.70
N TYR A 58 8.26 -1.99 -4.46
CA TYR A 58 9.43 -1.20 -4.07
C TYR A 58 9.71 -1.27 -2.57
N ASP A 59 10.94 -0.91 -2.18
CA ASP A 59 11.37 -0.87 -0.80
C ASP A 59 11.36 0.57 -0.26
N HIS A 60 10.82 0.73 0.94
CA HIS A 60 10.97 1.94 1.74
C HIS A 60 12.28 1.87 2.53
N VAL A 61 13.18 2.81 2.32
CA VAL A 61 14.53 2.80 2.89
C VAL A 61 14.75 4.02 3.78
N CYS A 62 15.23 3.81 5.02
CA CYS A 62 15.58 4.90 5.91
C CYS A 62 16.78 5.67 5.36
N LYS A 63 16.60 6.97 5.10
CA LYS A 63 17.66 7.85 4.58
C LYS A 63 18.93 7.91 5.45
N ASN A 64 18.81 7.62 6.74
CA ASN A 64 19.90 7.80 7.69
C ASN A 64 20.82 6.58 7.87
N CYS A 65 20.36 5.38 7.51
CA CYS A 65 21.09 4.14 7.77
C CYS A 65 20.86 3.03 6.74
N ASP A 66 20.16 3.35 5.65
CA ASP A 66 19.81 2.44 4.56
C ASP A 66 19.04 1.17 4.98
N HIS A 67 18.45 1.19 6.16
CA HIS A 67 17.58 0.12 6.65
C HIS A 67 16.26 0.10 5.86
N ILE A 68 15.88 -1.06 5.32
CA ILE A 68 14.57 -1.27 4.69
C ILE A 68 13.50 -1.28 5.79
N VAL A 69 12.69 -0.21 5.85
CA VAL A 69 11.67 -0.03 6.89
C VAL A 69 10.35 -0.73 6.55
N ALA A 70 10.06 -0.90 5.26
CA ALA A 70 8.88 -1.61 4.77
C ALA A 70 9.09 -1.99 3.30
N ARG A 71 8.38 -3.03 2.85
CA ARG A 71 8.23 -3.37 1.44
C ARG A 71 6.81 -3.02 1.01
N HIS A 72 6.70 -2.43 -0.16
CA HIS A 72 5.46 -1.99 -0.76
C HIS A 72 5.12 -2.88 -1.93
N GLU A 73 3.87 -3.36 -1.93
CA GLU A 73 3.26 -4.13 -2.99
C GLU A 73 1.95 -3.44 -3.36
N TYR A 74 1.79 -3.17 -4.64
CA TYR A 74 0.58 -2.62 -5.22
C TYR A 74 0.25 -3.45 -6.46
N THR A 75 -0.99 -3.89 -6.56
CA THR A 75 -1.48 -4.62 -7.72
C THR A 75 -2.66 -3.89 -8.32
N PHE A 76 -2.67 -3.82 -9.64
CA PHE A 76 -3.79 -3.39 -10.44
C PHE A 76 -4.18 -4.51 -11.41
N SER A 77 -5.46 -4.79 -11.54
CA SER A 77 -5.95 -5.72 -12.56
C SER A 77 -7.32 -5.30 -13.07
N VAL A 78 -7.68 -5.79 -14.25
CA VAL A 78 -9.04 -5.66 -14.78
C VAL A 78 -9.67 -7.04 -14.83
N VAL A 79 -10.70 -7.24 -13.99
CA VAL A 79 -11.45 -8.50 -13.91
C VAL A 79 -12.89 -8.21 -14.31
N ASP A 80 -13.36 -8.90 -15.36
CA ASP A 80 -14.64 -8.66 -16.02
C ASP A 80 -14.79 -7.18 -16.45
N ASP A 81 -15.63 -6.41 -15.74
CA ASP A 81 -15.93 -4.99 -15.97
C ASP A 81 -15.50 -4.09 -14.79
N TYR A 82 -14.51 -4.54 -14.01
CA TYR A 82 -14.03 -3.83 -12.84
C TYR A 82 -12.51 -3.70 -12.84
N GLN A 83 -12.04 -2.51 -12.47
CA GLN A 83 -10.67 -2.25 -12.07
C GLN A 83 -10.52 -2.61 -10.61
N GLU A 84 -9.61 -3.53 -10.29
CA GLU A 84 -9.27 -3.92 -8.93
C GLU A 84 -7.92 -3.35 -8.54
N TYR A 85 -7.85 -2.78 -7.34
CA TYR A 85 -6.65 -2.19 -6.78
C TYR A 85 -6.38 -2.82 -5.43
N THR A 86 -5.18 -3.36 -5.22
CA THR A 86 -4.76 -3.83 -3.89
C THR A 86 -3.43 -3.21 -3.50
N MET A 87 -3.26 -2.97 -2.20
CA MET A 87 -2.02 -2.46 -1.64
C MET A 87 -1.71 -3.19 -0.33
N LEU A 88 -0.47 -3.62 -0.18
CA LEU A 88 0.06 -4.19 1.05
C LEU A 88 1.43 -3.59 1.36
N CYS A 89 1.51 -2.82 2.44
CA CYS A 89 2.75 -2.25 2.92
C CYS A 89 2.70 -2.02 4.43
N MET A 90 3.76 -2.40 5.15
CA MET A 90 3.85 -2.16 6.60
C MET A 90 3.89 -0.68 6.97
N LEU A 91 4.37 0.18 6.07
CA LEU A 91 4.37 1.62 6.23
C LEU A 91 3.07 2.24 5.70
N CYS A 92 2.69 1.96 4.46
CA CYS A 92 1.55 2.61 3.82
C CYS A 92 0.19 2.10 4.30
N GLY A 93 0.10 0.83 4.73
CA GLY A 93 -1.12 0.19 5.18
C GLY A 93 -1.56 -0.95 4.26
N LYS A 94 -2.76 -1.46 4.51
CA LYS A 94 -3.46 -2.41 3.62
C LYS A 94 -4.72 -1.72 3.06
N ALA A 95 -4.97 -1.84 1.77
CA ALA A 95 -6.20 -1.39 1.13
C ALA A 95 -6.58 -2.29 -0.05
N GLU A 96 -7.87 -2.33 -0.35
CA GLU A 96 -8.47 -3.03 -1.48
C GLU A 96 -9.59 -2.12 -2.01
N ASP A 97 -9.65 -1.87 -3.32
CA ASP A 97 -10.72 -1.10 -3.96
C ASP A 97 -11.14 -1.73 -5.30
N SER A 98 -12.39 -1.48 -5.70
CA SER A 98 -12.93 -1.95 -6.98
C SER A 98 -13.81 -0.89 -7.63
N ILE A 99 -13.51 -0.50 -8.86
CA ILE A 99 -14.21 0.57 -9.58
C ILE A 99 -14.72 0.02 -10.92
N SER A 100 -16.00 0.22 -11.24
CA SER A 100 -16.51 -0.20 -12.55
C SER A 100 -15.84 0.55 -13.69
N VAL A 101 -15.54 -0.16 -14.78
CA VAL A 101 -15.11 0.46 -16.05
C VAL A 101 -16.30 1.00 -16.85
N LEU A 102 -17.52 0.64 -16.46
CA LEU A 102 -18.75 1.06 -17.14
C LEU A 102 -19.12 2.50 -16.78
N PRO A 103 -19.74 3.25 -17.71
CA PRO A 103 -20.16 4.63 -17.46
C PRO A 103 -21.28 4.74 -16.41
N ASP A 104 -22.12 3.71 -16.27
CA ASP A 104 -23.13 3.58 -15.20
C ASP A 104 -22.78 2.32 -14.38
N ASP A 105 -22.21 2.49 -13.19
CA ASP A 105 -21.89 1.36 -12.30
C ASP A 105 -23.23 0.76 -11.80
N PRO A 106 -23.56 -0.50 -12.18
CA PRO A 106 -24.83 -1.13 -11.83
C PRO A 106 -24.99 -1.38 -10.32
N ARG A 107 -23.91 -1.24 -9.53
CA ARG A 107 -23.91 -1.33 -8.06
C ARG A 107 -24.14 0.03 -7.40
N GLN A 108 -23.93 1.14 -8.12
CA GLN A 108 -24.17 2.50 -7.64
C GLN A 108 -25.50 3.09 -8.10
N THR A 109 -26.29 2.35 -8.88
CA THR A 109 -27.67 2.71 -9.20
C THR A 109 -28.55 2.56 -7.95
N ALA A 110 -28.46 3.54 -7.05
CA ALA A 110 -29.50 3.75 -6.06
C ALA A 110 -30.82 4.01 -6.82
N PRO A 111 -31.94 3.38 -6.46
CA PRO A 111 -33.21 3.83 -6.96
C PRO A 111 -33.38 5.25 -6.44
N LEU A 112 -33.32 6.22 -7.35
CA LEU A 112 -34.06 7.45 -7.17
C LEU A 112 -35.52 6.98 -7.08
N PHE A 113 -36.23 7.37 -6.02
CA PHE A 113 -37.59 6.97 -5.61
C PHE A 113 -37.67 5.84 -4.58
#